data_AF-A0A9Q0Z6T0-F1
#
_entry.id   AF-A0A9Q0Z6T0-F1
#
_cell.length_a   1.000
_cell.length_b   1.000
_cell.length_c   1.000
_cell.angle_alpha   90.00
_cell.angle_beta   90.00
_cell.angle_gamma   90.00
#
_symmetry.space_group_name_H-M   'P 1'
#
loop_
_entity.id
_entity.type
_entity.pdbx_description
1 polymer ?
#
loop_
_entity_poly.entity_id
_entity_poly.type
_entity_poly.pdbx_seq_one_letter_code
_entity_poly.pdbx_strand_id
1 'polypeptide(L)'
;MEKIEHTTVATNGINMHIASIGTGPAILFLHGFPELWYSWRHQLLSLSSLGYRCIAPDLRGYGDTDAPKNSREYTVFHILGDLVGLIDSLGIDKVFLVGHDWGAMVAWYFCMLRPDRIKSLVNMSIVFQPRNPHKSSVQISRDLFGDDYYICRFQ
;
A
#
# COMPACT_ATOMS: atom_id res chain seq x y z
N MET A 1 -1.43 -1.29 -22.73
CA MET A 1 -1.01 -1.79 -21.40
C MET A 1 -0.26 -3.12 -21.46
N GLU A 2 -0.11 -3.75 -22.63
CA GLU A 2 0.60 -5.03 -22.85
C GLU A 2 2.07 -5.08 -22.39
N LYS A 3 2.64 -3.97 -21.90
CA LYS A 3 4.01 -3.88 -21.37
C LYS A 3 4.10 -3.99 -19.85
N ILE A 4 2.98 -3.96 -19.14
CA ILE A 4 2.96 -4.13 -17.69
C ILE A 4 2.99 -5.63 -17.42
N GLU A 5 4.01 -6.08 -16.70
CA GLU A 5 4.18 -7.47 -16.30
C GLU A 5 3.41 -7.74 -15.02
N HIS A 6 2.60 -8.80 -15.06
CA HIS A 6 1.81 -9.27 -13.92
C HIS A 6 2.46 -10.53 -13.37
N THR A 7 2.81 -10.50 -12.09
CA THR A 7 3.40 -11.67 -11.41
C THR A 7 2.80 -11.82 -10.03
N THR A 8 2.96 -13.01 -9.47
CA THR A 8 2.54 -13.32 -8.11
C THR A 8 3.78 -13.61 -7.28
N VAL A 9 3.89 -12.95 -6.13
CA VAL A 9 5.01 -13.05 -5.22
C VAL A 9 4.53 -13.58 -3.89
N ALA A 10 5.13 -14.68 -3.43
CA ALA A 10 4.88 -15.18 -2.08
C ALA A 10 5.58 -14.26 -1.05
N THR A 11 4.81 -13.67 -0.14
CA THR A 11 5.31 -12.78 0.91
C THR A 11 4.46 -12.92 2.17
N ASN A 12 5.09 -12.97 3.34
CA ASN A 12 4.41 -12.95 4.65
C ASN A 12 3.18 -13.90 4.75
N GLY A 13 3.30 -15.10 4.17
CA GLY A 13 2.25 -16.13 4.20
C GLY A 13 1.09 -15.92 3.20
N ILE A 14 1.19 -14.96 2.29
CA ILE A 14 0.21 -14.72 1.21
C ILE A 14 0.86 -14.71 -0.17
N ASN A 15 0.06 -14.97 -1.20
CA ASN A 15 0.40 -14.71 -2.59
C ASN A 15 -0.08 -13.31 -2.97
N MET A 16 0.87 -12.42 -3.25
CA MET A 16 0.59 -11.03 -3.62
C MET A 16 0.74 -10.84 -5.12
N HIS A 17 -0.33 -10.37 -5.76
CA HIS A 17 -0.26 -9.87 -7.13
C HIS A 17 0.54 -8.57 -7.19
N ILE A 18 1.43 -8.48 -8.17
CA ILE A 18 2.11 -7.24 -8.53
C ILE A 18 1.97 -6.95 -10.02
N ALA A 19 1.71 -5.69 -10.34
CA ALA A 19 1.90 -5.11 -11.65
C ALA A 19 3.20 -4.33 -11.67
N SER A 20 4.09 -4.62 -12.62
CA SER A 20 5.39 -3.97 -12.69
C SER A 20 5.81 -3.61 -14.11
N ILE A 21 6.59 -2.55 -14.27
CA ILE A 21 7.11 -2.11 -15.56
C ILE A 21 8.38 -1.28 -15.38
N GLY A 22 9.31 -1.43 -16.32
CA GLY A 22 10.56 -0.67 -16.37
C GLY A 22 11.66 -1.26 -15.49
N THR A 23 12.82 -0.63 -15.56
CA THR A 23 14.05 -1.03 -14.86
C THR A 23 14.71 0.21 -14.27
N GLY A 24 15.49 0.07 -13.20
CA GLY A 24 16.18 1.18 -12.53
C GLY A 24 15.75 1.34 -11.07
N PRO A 25 15.88 2.54 -10.48
CA PRO A 25 15.45 2.81 -9.11
C PRO A 25 13.96 2.46 -8.93
N ALA A 26 13.65 1.75 -7.85
CA ALA A 26 12.31 1.24 -7.60
C ALA A 26 11.37 2.32 -7.03
N ILE A 27 10.17 2.41 -7.60
CA ILE A 27 9.04 3.15 -7.05
C ILE A 27 7.93 2.17 -6.69
N LEU A 28 7.52 2.15 -5.42
CA LEU A 28 6.44 1.33 -4.91
C LEU A 28 5.17 2.19 -4.77
N PHE A 29 4.08 1.77 -5.40
CA PHE A 29 2.79 2.47 -5.39
C PHE A 29 1.76 1.72 -4.55
N LEU A 30 1.19 2.37 -3.54
CA LEU A 30 0.18 1.80 -2.66
C LEU A 30 -1.19 2.45 -2.92
N HIS A 31 -2.12 1.67 -3.48
CA HIS A 31 -3.50 2.11 -3.72
C HIS A 31 -4.31 2.20 -2.42
N GLY A 32 -5.47 2.85 -2.46
CA GLY A 32 -6.42 2.92 -1.34
C GLY A 32 -7.69 2.10 -1.54
N PHE A 33 -8.78 2.55 -0.91
CA PHE A 33 -10.10 1.94 -0.98
C PHE A 33 -11.04 2.78 -1.87
N PRO A 34 -11.90 2.16 -2.71
CA PRO A 34 -11.91 0.77 -3.18
C PRO A 34 -11.14 0.65 -4.51
N GLU A 35 -9.81 0.73 -4.44
CA GLU A 35 -8.94 0.77 -5.61
C GLU A 35 -8.18 -0.54 -5.85
N LEU A 36 -7.31 -0.55 -6.86
CA LEU A 36 -6.42 -1.65 -7.23
C LEU A 36 -5.08 -1.07 -7.70
N TRP A 37 -4.09 -1.93 -7.99
CA TRP A 37 -2.88 -1.57 -8.73
C TRP A 37 -3.19 -0.72 -9.97
N TYR A 38 -4.33 -0.99 -10.61
CA TYR A 38 -4.78 -0.38 -11.85
C TYR A 38 -5.04 1.13 -11.74
N SER A 39 -5.30 1.66 -10.53
CA SER A 39 -5.37 3.12 -10.30
C SER A 39 -4.08 3.82 -10.71
N TRP A 40 -2.94 3.14 -10.64
CA TRP A 40 -1.62 3.68 -10.95
C TRP A 40 -1.21 3.55 -12.41
N ARG A 41 -2.04 2.99 -13.29
CA ARG A 41 -1.69 2.69 -14.70
C ARG A 41 -1.02 3.85 -15.45
N HIS A 42 -1.42 5.10 -15.18
CA HIS A 42 -0.84 6.27 -15.83
C HIS A 42 0.56 6.58 -15.29
N GLN A 43 0.74 6.52 -13.97
CA GLN A 43 2.02 6.76 -13.30
C GLN A 43 3.02 5.66 -13.63
N LEU A 44 2.60 4.39 -13.66
CA LEU A 44 3.44 3.26 -14.05
C LEU A 44 4.03 3.48 -15.45
N LEU A 45 3.20 3.84 -16.43
CA LEU A 45 3.66 4.09 -17.81
C LEU A 45 4.53 5.34 -17.91
N SER A 46 4.19 6.41 -17.20
CA SER A 46 4.93 7.68 -17.29
C SER A 46 6.28 7.64 -16.59
N LEU A 47 6.39 6.96 -15.45
CA LEU A 47 7.64 6.94 -14.68
C LEU A 47 8.59 5.85 -15.18
N SER A 48 8.07 4.73 -15.69
CA SER A 48 8.92 3.73 -16.32
C SER A 48 9.58 4.23 -17.61
N SER A 49 8.91 5.08 -18.39
CA SER A 49 9.54 5.71 -19.57
C SER A 49 10.67 6.68 -19.20
N LEU A 50 10.75 7.11 -17.93
CA LEU A 50 11.82 7.93 -17.38
C LEU A 50 12.93 7.11 -16.70
N GLY A 51 12.93 5.78 -16.83
CA GLY A 51 13.99 4.91 -16.32
C GLY A 51 13.82 4.48 -14.87
N TYR A 52 12.59 4.46 -14.36
CA TYR A 52 12.26 3.89 -13.04
C TYR A 52 11.66 2.48 -13.18
N ARG A 53 11.94 1.63 -12.19
CA ARG A 53 11.22 0.37 -12.01
C ARG A 53 9.97 0.64 -11.18
N CYS A 54 8.81 0.63 -11.82
CA CYS A 54 7.54 0.93 -11.16
C CYS A 54 6.86 -0.38 -10.73
N ILE A 55 6.42 -0.45 -9.47
CA ILE A 55 5.82 -1.65 -8.86
C ILE A 55 4.54 -1.24 -8.13
N ALA A 56 3.40 -1.78 -8.53
CA ALA A 56 2.11 -1.57 -7.87
C ALA A 56 1.53 -2.94 -7.48
N PRO A 57 1.58 -3.34 -6.21
CA PRO A 57 0.85 -4.49 -5.71
C PRO A 57 -0.66 -4.21 -5.64
N ASP A 58 -1.46 -5.26 -5.77
CA ASP A 58 -2.75 -5.30 -5.08
C ASP A 58 -2.48 -5.62 -3.60
N LEU A 59 -2.96 -4.77 -2.68
CA LEU A 59 -2.75 -4.98 -1.25
C LEU A 59 -3.54 -6.20 -0.74
N ARG A 60 -3.17 -6.71 0.44
CA ARG A 60 -3.86 -7.81 1.11
C ARG A 60 -5.38 -7.63 1.08
N GLY A 61 -6.09 -8.61 0.52
CA GLY A 61 -7.55 -8.58 0.38
C GLY A 61 -8.10 -7.85 -0.84
N TYR A 62 -7.25 -7.37 -1.75
CA TYR A 62 -7.66 -6.68 -2.97
C TYR A 62 -7.26 -7.45 -4.22
N GLY A 63 -8.08 -7.28 -5.27
CA GLY A 63 -7.79 -7.75 -6.63
C GLY A 63 -7.36 -9.20 -6.69
N ASP A 64 -6.20 -9.44 -7.28
CA ASP A 64 -5.62 -10.77 -7.49
C ASP A 64 -4.67 -11.20 -6.35
N THR A 65 -4.60 -10.45 -5.25
CA THR A 65 -3.87 -10.82 -4.02
C THR A 65 -4.76 -11.61 -3.07
N ASP A 66 -4.17 -12.58 -2.37
CA ASP A 66 -4.88 -13.39 -1.37
C ASP A 66 -5.64 -12.52 -0.34
N ALA A 67 -6.82 -13.00 0.03
CA ALA A 67 -7.72 -12.36 0.99
C ALA A 67 -7.94 -13.27 2.22
N PRO A 68 -7.07 -13.20 3.24
CA PRO A 68 -7.24 -13.93 4.49
C PRO A 68 -8.64 -13.71 5.09
N LYS A 69 -9.28 -14.79 5.57
CA LYS A 69 -10.67 -14.70 6.05
C LYS A 69 -10.80 -13.99 7.40
N ASN A 70 -9.74 -14.00 8.19
CA ASN A 70 -9.74 -13.43 9.53
C ASN A 70 -9.47 -11.93 9.46
N SER A 71 -10.44 -11.11 9.88
CA SER A 71 -10.31 -9.65 9.89
C SER A 71 -9.16 -9.13 10.75
N ARG A 72 -8.70 -9.91 11.74
CA ARG A 72 -7.54 -9.56 12.57
C ARG A 72 -6.21 -9.61 11.81
N GLU A 73 -6.19 -10.16 10.60
CA GLU A 73 -5.00 -10.26 9.74
C GLU A 73 -4.85 -9.07 8.77
N TYR A 74 -5.59 -7.98 9.00
CA TYR A 74 -5.55 -6.75 8.20
C TYR A 74 -5.05 -5.54 9.00
N THR A 75 -4.35 -5.77 10.10
CA THR A 75 -3.68 -4.67 10.80
C THR A 75 -2.57 -4.10 9.92
N VAL A 76 -2.18 -2.84 10.18
CA VAL A 76 -1.08 -2.22 9.43
C VAL A 76 0.23 -3.02 9.53
N PHE A 77 0.44 -3.76 10.62
CA PHE A 77 1.61 -4.62 10.77
C PHE A 77 1.63 -5.79 9.78
N HIS A 78 0.47 -6.38 9.49
CA HIS A 78 0.38 -7.44 8.47
C HIS A 78 0.69 -6.87 7.09
N ILE A 79 0.05 -5.75 6.73
CA ILE A 79 0.26 -5.11 5.42
C ILE A 79 1.71 -4.67 5.27
N LEU A 80 2.34 -4.08 6.29
CA LEU A 80 3.76 -3.74 6.25
C LEU A 80 4.67 -4.97 6.17
N GLY A 81 4.32 -6.06 6.85
CA GLY A 81 5.01 -7.35 6.72
C GLY A 81 4.98 -7.85 5.27
N ASP A 82 3.81 -7.77 4.63
CA ASP A 82 3.65 -8.15 3.22
C ASP A 82 4.54 -7.28 2.31
N LEU A 83 4.55 -5.95 2.52
CA LEU A 83 5.33 -5.01 1.71
C LEU A 83 6.84 -5.15 1.93
N VAL A 84 7.29 -5.38 3.17
CA VAL A 84 8.71 -5.65 3.47
C VAL A 84 9.15 -6.96 2.81
N GLY A 85 8.37 -8.03 2.96
CA GLY A 85 8.68 -9.31 2.30
C GLY A 85 8.66 -9.20 0.77
N LEU A 86 7.77 -8.37 0.20
CA LEU A 86 7.75 -8.09 -1.22
C LEU A 86 9.06 -7.44 -1.68
N ILE A 87 9.50 -6.34 -1.04
CA ILE A 87 10.74 -5.66 -1.46
C ILE A 87 11.98 -6.52 -1.24
N ASP A 88 11.99 -7.36 -0.18
CA ASP A 88 13.07 -8.32 0.07
C ASP A 88 13.12 -9.39 -1.03
N SER A 89 11.98 -9.97 -1.40
CA SER A 89 11.91 -11.00 -2.45
C SER A 89 12.34 -10.49 -3.83
N LEU A 90 12.16 -9.19 -4.09
CA LEU A 90 12.59 -8.52 -5.32
C LEU A 90 14.04 -8.04 -5.29
N GLY A 91 14.76 -8.28 -4.19
CA GLY A 91 16.16 -7.85 -4.00
C GLY A 91 16.33 -6.33 -3.91
N ILE A 92 15.31 -5.61 -3.41
CA ILE A 92 15.31 -4.14 -3.36
C ILE A 92 15.64 -3.66 -1.94
N ASP A 93 16.76 -2.96 -1.81
CA ASP A 93 17.17 -2.37 -0.53
C ASP A 93 16.26 -1.20 -0.13
N LYS A 94 16.09 -0.20 -1.00
CA LYS A 94 15.23 0.97 -0.73
C LYS A 94 14.36 1.36 -1.92
N VAL A 95 13.16 1.86 -1.63
CA VAL A 95 12.19 2.34 -2.63
C VAL A 95 11.90 3.83 -2.49
N PHE A 96 11.54 4.47 -3.59
CA PHE A 96 10.67 5.64 -3.54
C PHE A 96 9.24 5.17 -3.30
N LEU A 97 8.52 5.80 -2.37
CA LEU A 97 7.19 5.36 -1.97
C LEU A 97 6.13 6.35 -2.44
N VAL A 98 5.03 5.84 -2.98
CA VAL A 98 3.86 6.62 -3.38
C VAL A 98 2.61 6.01 -2.75
N GLY A 99 1.80 6.81 -2.07
CA GLY A 99 0.59 6.35 -1.40
C GLY A 99 -0.64 7.21 -1.70
N HIS A 100 -1.81 6.58 -1.75
CA HIS A 100 -3.11 7.25 -1.86
C HIS A 100 -4.13 6.60 -0.89
N ASP A 101 -4.95 7.42 -0.23
CA ASP A 101 -6.03 6.96 0.67
C ASP A 101 -5.54 5.95 1.75
N TRP A 102 -6.03 4.71 1.82
CA TRP A 102 -5.52 3.69 2.74
C TRP A 102 -4.05 3.36 2.47
N GLY A 103 -3.62 3.35 1.22
CA GLY A 103 -2.22 3.22 0.84
C GLY A 103 -1.37 4.39 1.37
N ALA A 104 -1.93 5.59 1.45
CA ALA A 104 -1.26 6.73 2.07
C ALA A 104 -1.13 6.59 3.59
N MET A 105 -2.16 6.02 4.25
CA MET A 105 -2.08 5.67 5.67
C MET A 105 -0.98 4.62 5.92
N VAL A 106 -0.94 3.55 5.12
CA VAL A 106 0.11 2.52 5.21
C VAL A 106 1.49 3.12 4.97
N ALA A 107 1.63 4.02 3.99
CA ALA A 107 2.89 4.69 3.69
C ALA A 107 3.44 5.49 4.87
N TRP A 108 2.59 6.17 5.65
CA TRP A 108 3.02 6.85 6.88
C TRP A 108 3.61 5.86 7.89
N TYR A 109 2.93 4.74 8.13
CA TYR A 109 3.45 3.70 9.04
C TYR A 109 4.73 3.06 8.50
N PHE A 110 4.85 2.86 7.19
CA PHE A 110 6.07 2.34 6.58
C PHE A 110 7.26 3.27 6.88
N CYS A 111 7.11 4.58 6.63
CA CYS A 111 8.14 5.57 6.91
C CYS A 111 8.51 5.62 8.41
N MET A 112 7.55 5.45 9.32
CA MET A 112 7.82 5.48 10.77
C MET A 112 8.51 4.21 11.26
N LEU A 113 8.09 3.03 10.78
CA LEU A 113 8.53 1.75 11.32
C LEU A 113 9.74 1.17 10.60
N ARG A 114 9.93 1.51 9.32
CA ARG A 114 11.05 1.07 8.48
C ARG A 114 11.60 2.21 7.61
N PRO A 115 12.03 3.34 8.21
CA PRO A 115 12.62 4.46 7.47
C PRO A 115 13.90 4.03 6.72
N ASP A 116 14.57 2.98 7.18
CA ASP A 116 15.74 2.39 6.53
C ASP A 116 15.46 1.95 5.09
N ARG A 117 14.20 1.61 4.76
CA ARG A 117 13.77 1.08 3.45
C ARG A 117 13.23 2.15 2.50
N ILE A 118 13.07 3.39 2.95
CA ILE A 118 12.38 4.44 2.18
C ILE A 118 13.37 5.55 1.80
N LYS A 119 13.45 5.89 0.51
CA LYS A 119 14.25 7.03 0.01
C LYS A 119 13.52 8.35 0.13
N SER A 120 12.27 8.38 -0.29
CA SER A 120 11.37 9.52 -0.14
C SER A 120 9.91 9.08 -0.31
N LEU A 121 8.97 9.92 0.11
CA LEU A 121 7.54 9.68 0.06
C LEU A 121 6.83 10.77 -0.74
N VAL A 122 5.94 10.36 -1.66
CA VAL A 122 4.89 11.21 -2.24
C VAL A 122 3.56 10.67 -1.72
N ASN A 123 2.84 11.46 -0.92
CA ASN A 123 1.60 11.01 -0.31
C ASN A 123 0.41 11.90 -0.70
N MET A 124 -0.72 11.27 -1.01
CA MET A 124 -1.91 11.95 -1.52
C MET A 124 -3.15 11.64 -0.69
N SER A 125 -4.09 12.58 -0.65
CA SER A 125 -5.37 12.53 0.07
C SER A 125 -5.23 12.57 1.62
N ILE A 126 -4.49 11.63 2.22
CA ILE A 126 -4.46 11.46 3.68
C ILE A 126 -3.21 12.09 4.30
N VAL A 127 -3.40 13.18 5.03
CA VAL A 127 -2.35 13.81 5.84
C VAL A 127 -1.96 12.92 7.02
N PHE A 128 -0.72 13.07 7.51
CA PHE A 128 -0.27 12.35 8.69
C PHE A 128 -1.14 12.72 9.90
N GLN A 129 -1.67 11.70 10.58
CA GLN A 129 -2.42 11.87 11.81
C GLN A 129 -1.73 11.06 12.94
N PRO A 130 -1.13 11.74 13.93
CA PRO A 130 -0.57 11.07 15.09
C PRO A 130 -1.60 10.18 15.79
N ARG A 131 -1.18 8.99 16.24
CA ARG A 131 -2.05 8.08 16.98
C ARG A 131 -2.50 8.74 18.29
N ASN A 132 -3.81 8.88 18.47
CA ASN A 132 -4.38 9.26 19.75
C ASN A 132 -4.37 8.05 20.71
N PRO A 133 -3.68 8.10 21.87
CA PRO A 133 -3.63 6.99 22.81
C PRO A 133 -4.94 6.76 23.57
N HIS A 134 -5.85 7.75 23.56
CA HIS A 134 -7.09 7.73 24.33
C HIS A 134 -8.35 7.41 23.51
N LYS A 135 -8.26 7.46 22.17
CA LYS A 135 -9.40 7.18 21.27
C LYS A 135 -9.00 6.23 20.15
N SER A 136 -9.86 5.28 19.82
CA SER A 136 -9.69 4.47 18.60
C SER A 136 -9.99 5.29 17.34
N SER A 137 -9.46 4.90 16.20
CA SER A 137 -9.77 5.56 14.92
C SER A 137 -11.28 5.52 14.63
N VAL A 138 -11.96 4.42 14.98
CA VAL A 138 -13.41 4.27 14.83
C VAL A 138 -14.18 5.25 15.73
N GLN A 139 -13.72 5.44 16.98
CA GLN A 139 -14.32 6.45 17.87
C GLN A 139 -14.14 7.86 17.32
N ILE A 140 -12.96 8.18 16.78
CA ILE A 140 -12.71 9.48 16.14
C ILE A 140 -13.62 9.68 14.93
N SER A 141 -13.76 8.67 14.07
CA SER A 141 -14.68 8.72 12.92
C SER A 141 -16.13 8.89 13.37
N ARG A 142 -16.55 8.21 14.42
CA ARG A 142 -17.90 8.34 15.00
C ARG A 142 -18.15 9.75 15.54
N ASP A 143 -17.20 10.30 16.29
CA ASP A 143 -17.30 11.64 16.87
C ASP A 143 -17.39 12.73 15.79
N LEU A 144 -16.71 12.54 14.65
CA LEU A 144 -16.67 13.52 13.56
C LEU A 144 -17.80 13.38 12.54
N PHE A 145 -18.20 12.15 12.21
CA PHE A 145 -19.05 11.85 11.07
C PHE A 145 -20.34 11.09 11.44
N GLY A 146 -20.50 10.71 12.70
CA GLY A 146 -21.66 9.98 13.22
C GLY A 146 -21.58 8.47 13.00
N ASP A 147 -22.61 7.78 13.49
CA ASP A 147 -22.71 6.31 13.45
C ASP A 147 -22.98 5.75 12.04
N ASP A 148 -23.59 6.54 11.17
CA ASP A 148 -23.91 6.14 9.80
C ASP A 148 -22.71 6.24 8.84
N TYR A 149 -21.58 6.79 9.29
CA TYR A 149 -20.36 6.81 8.50
C TYR A 149 -19.87 5.39 8.24
N TYR A 150 -19.52 5.09 6.98
CA TYR A 150 -19.29 3.71 6.55
C TYR A 150 -18.24 2.97 7.39
N ILE A 151 -17.15 3.64 7.81
CA ILE A 151 -16.14 3.02 8.69
C ILE A 151 -16.75 2.59 10.02
N CYS A 152 -17.65 3.40 10.59
CA CYS A 152 -18.34 3.09 11.85
C CYS A 152 -19.33 1.94 11.70
N ARG A 153 -19.94 1.79 10.52
CA ARG A 153 -20.97 0.78 10.25
C ARG A 153 -20.40 -0.63 10.04
N PHE A 154 -19.15 -0.72 9.57
CA PHE A 154 -18.50 -1.99 9.23
C PHE A 154 -17.44 -2.47 10.25
N GLN A 155 -17.25 -1.74 11.36
CA GLN A 155 -16.33 -2.07 12.45
C GLN A 155 -17.09 -2.47 13.71
#